data_AF-A0A0J1I0X3-F1
#
_entry.id   AF-A0A0J1I0X3-F1
#
_cell.length_a   1.000
_cell.length_b   1.000
_cell.length_c   1.000
_cell.angle_alpha   90.00
_cell.angle_beta   90.00
_cell.angle_gamma   90.00
#
_symmetry.space_group_name_H-M   'P 1'
#
loop_
_entity.id
_entity.type
_entity.pdbx_description
1 polymer ?
#
loop_
_entity_poly.entity_id
_entity_poly.type
_entity_poly.pdbx_seq_one_letter_code
_entity_poly.pdbx_strand_id
1 'polypeptide(L)'
;MKTITTWQNNIQIVKDATNIVGISKGFSPDKKYIVTTIDEEKYLLRIGDIQEYERRKIEFQILNEMAKRNVQAQRPIEIGILEDESVCYSIFSYLEGEDAKKLLPTYSPKEQYEIGIEAGKDLAKMHTYEAPKDILPWYERAMKKHQKYVEAYKTCGIKIKNDDKIIKFIDENEMYLQNRPNRFQHDDFHLENIIVQDGKYVGAVDFNGYDWGDPLHDFVKIALFARDISIPYSIGQIEGYFNGIIPEEFWKLYAVYVGMTVFSSVVWTLRAAPHMLDDTLERLTIVLEDHKDFELLKPIWFQPEKINMK
;
A
#
# COMPACT_ATOMS: atom_id res chain seq x y z
N MET A 1 29.11 -10.45 14.47
CA MET A 1 29.34 -11.70 15.24
C MET A 1 28.64 -11.69 16.58
N LYS A 2 28.86 -10.72 17.50
CA LYS A 2 28.12 -10.67 18.78
C LYS A 2 26.59 -10.69 18.63
N THR A 3 26.04 -9.91 17.71
CA THR A 3 24.57 -9.73 17.58
C THR A 3 23.82 -10.97 17.07
N ILE A 4 24.40 -11.72 16.12
CA ILE A 4 23.77 -12.96 15.62
C ILE A 4 23.75 -14.03 16.73
N THR A 5 24.83 -14.15 17.50
CA THR A 5 24.89 -15.07 18.64
C THR A 5 23.88 -14.72 19.73
N THR A 6 23.65 -13.42 20.00
CA THR A 6 22.59 -12.99 20.92
C THR A 6 21.20 -13.39 20.42
N TRP A 7 20.91 -13.21 19.12
CA TRP A 7 19.61 -13.58 18.55
C TRP A 7 19.38 -15.10 18.55
N GLN A 8 20.40 -15.89 18.23
CA GLN A 8 20.34 -17.37 18.29
C GLN A 8 20.03 -17.89 19.69
N ASN A 9 20.40 -17.16 20.74
CA ASN A 9 20.12 -17.57 22.12
C ASN A 9 18.71 -17.20 22.60
N ASN A 10 18.10 -16.17 22.01
CA ASN A 10 16.87 -15.57 22.53
C ASN A 10 15.65 -15.71 21.60
N ILE A 11 15.86 -16.06 20.32
CA ILE A 11 14.81 -16.19 19.31
C ILE A 11 14.85 -17.60 18.75
N GLN A 12 13.80 -18.39 19.00
CA GLN A 12 13.81 -19.84 18.71
C GLN A 12 14.05 -20.12 17.21
N ILE A 13 13.36 -19.41 16.32
CA ILE A 13 13.52 -19.60 14.86
C ILE A 13 14.95 -19.25 14.39
N VAL A 14 15.62 -18.33 15.07
CA VAL A 14 17.01 -17.95 14.73
C VAL A 14 18.01 -18.97 15.26
N LYS A 15 17.71 -19.64 16.37
CA LYS A 15 18.53 -20.71 16.94
C LYS A 15 18.71 -21.87 15.95
N ASP A 16 17.64 -22.23 15.25
CA ASP A 16 17.60 -23.33 14.30
C ASP A 16 17.96 -22.89 12.86
N ALA A 17 18.47 -21.67 12.70
CA ALA A 17 18.81 -21.11 11.40
C ALA A 17 20.09 -21.73 10.81
N THR A 18 19.99 -22.23 9.57
CA THR A 18 21.13 -22.64 8.75
C THR A 18 21.75 -21.46 8.00
N ASN A 19 20.95 -20.43 7.71
CA ASN A 19 21.40 -19.22 7.02
C ASN A 19 20.62 -17.97 7.47
N ILE A 20 21.30 -16.83 7.50
CA ILE A 20 20.71 -15.53 7.82
C ILE A 20 21.29 -14.48 6.86
N VAL A 21 20.45 -13.94 5.98
CA VAL A 21 20.87 -13.00 4.93
C VAL A 21 20.17 -11.66 5.13
N GLY A 22 20.95 -10.58 5.20
CA GLY A 22 20.40 -9.22 5.31
C GLY A 22 19.75 -8.74 4.02
N ILE A 23 18.65 -7.99 4.14
CA ILE A 23 17.98 -7.30 3.04
C ILE A 23 18.14 -5.79 3.23
N SER A 24 18.65 -5.09 2.22
CA SER A 24 18.70 -3.63 2.16
C SER A 24 17.64 -3.11 1.18
N LYS A 25 16.40 -2.93 1.65
CA LYS A 25 15.28 -2.45 0.83
C LYS A 25 14.22 -1.70 1.64
N GLY A 26 13.71 -0.62 1.06
CA GLY A 26 12.69 0.27 1.62
C GLY A 26 13.26 1.44 2.42
N PHE A 27 12.38 2.31 2.92
CA PHE A 27 12.72 3.53 3.66
C PHE A 27 12.73 3.34 5.19
N SER A 28 12.36 2.16 5.68
CA SER A 28 12.36 1.87 7.12
C SER A 28 13.80 1.77 7.65
N PRO A 29 14.09 2.31 8.85
CA PRO A 29 15.37 2.12 9.52
C PRO A 29 15.56 0.68 10.04
N ASP A 30 14.52 -0.16 9.97
CA ASP A 30 14.55 -1.56 10.39
C ASP A 30 15.67 -2.34 9.70
N LYS A 31 16.36 -3.17 10.47
CA LYS A 31 17.21 -4.22 9.91
C LYS A 31 16.32 -5.40 9.55
N LYS A 32 16.41 -5.85 8.30
CA LYS A 32 15.62 -6.94 7.75
C LYS A 32 16.53 -8.11 7.38
N TYR A 33 16.11 -9.33 7.72
CA TYR A 33 16.85 -10.54 7.41
C TYR A 33 15.91 -11.64 6.92
N ILE A 34 16.36 -12.42 5.94
CA ILE A 34 15.78 -13.72 5.62
C ILE A 34 16.48 -14.75 6.49
N VAL A 35 15.71 -15.49 7.28
CA VAL A 35 16.19 -16.59 8.10
C VAL A 35 15.74 -17.89 7.44
N THR A 36 16.68 -18.77 7.09
CA THR A 36 16.39 -20.11 6.58
C THR A 36 16.70 -21.11 7.69
N THR A 37 15.72 -21.96 8.01
CA THR A 37 15.86 -23.00 9.04
C THR A 37 16.50 -24.27 8.50
N ILE A 38 16.71 -25.26 9.37
CA ILE A 38 17.19 -26.59 8.97
C ILE A 38 16.22 -27.35 8.06
N ASP A 39 14.92 -27.07 8.18
CA ASP A 39 13.86 -27.66 7.37
C ASP A 39 13.63 -26.89 6.04
N GLU A 40 14.58 -26.03 5.66
CA GLU A 40 14.53 -25.15 4.46
C GLU A 40 13.40 -24.11 4.44
N GLU A 41 12.60 -24.02 5.51
CA GLU A 41 11.58 -22.98 5.68
C GLU A 41 12.23 -21.60 5.86
N LYS A 42 11.63 -20.59 5.21
CA LYS A 42 12.09 -19.19 5.26
C LYS A 42 11.17 -18.29 6.06
N TYR A 43 11.80 -17.37 6.78
CA TYR A 43 11.14 -16.35 7.60
C TYR A 43 11.74 -14.97 7.35
N LEU A 44 10.91 -13.94 7.49
CA LEU A 44 11.35 -12.55 7.54
C LEU A 44 11.51 -12.11 8.98
N LEU A 45 12.75 -11.83 9.40
CA LEU A 45 13.09 -11.21 10.67
C LEU A 45 13.26 -9.70 10.48
N ARG A 46 12.49 -8.91 11.24
CA ARG A 46 12.63 -7.45 11.33
C ARG A 46 13.08 -7.07 12.73
N ILE A 47 14.05 -6.19 12.83
CA ILE A 47 14.59 -5.69 14.09
C ILE A 47 14.55 -4.17 14.07
N GLY A 48 14.00 -3.58 15.13
CA GLY A 48 13.89 -2.13 15.29
C GLY A 48 14.03 -1.70 16.74
N ASP A 49 13.88 -0.40 16.97
CA ASP A 49 14.01 0.19 18.30
C ASP A 49 12.93 -0.36 19.25
N ILE A 50 13.27 -0.59 20.52
CA ILE A 50 12.33 -1.08 21.54
C ILE A 50 11.07 -0.20 21.67
N GLN A 51 11.18 1.10 21.40
CA GLN A 51 10.05 2.05 21.43
C GLN A 51 8.97 1.72 20.39
N GLU A 52 9.29 0.93 19.37
CA GLU A 52 8.35 0.52 18.32
C GLU A 52 7.51 -0.71 18.70
N TYR A 53 7.78 -1.34 19.84
CA TYR A 53 7.18 -2.63 20.20
C TYR A 53 5.64 -2.59 20.20
N GLU A 54 5.03 -1.56 20.77
CA GLU A 54 3.55 -1.44 20.79
C GLU A 54 2.98 -1.22 19.38
N ARG A 55 3.67 -0.47 18.52
CA ARG A 55 3.27 -0.31 17.11
C ARG A 55 3.32 -1.65 16.36
N ARG A 56 4.36 -2.45 16.58
CA ARG A 56 4.52 -3.79 15.97
C ARG A 56 3.48 -4.78 16.50
N LYS A 57 3.09 -4.71 17.77
CA LYS A 57 1.97 -5.51 18.30
C LYS A 57 0.67 -5.24 17.56
N ILE A 58 0.42 -4.00 17.16
CA ILE A 58 -0.76 -3.65 16.36
C ILE A 58 -0.66 -4.25 14.95
N GLU A 59 0.51 -4.17 14.29
CA GLU A 59 0.75 -4.85 13.00
C GLU A 59 0.49 -6.37 13.11
N PHE A 60 0.94 -7.01 14.20
CA PHE A 60 0.65 -8.42 14.47
C PHE A 60 -0.85 -8.70 14.60
N GLN A 61 -1.59 -7.85 15.31
CA GLN A 61 -3.04 -7.99 15.43
C GLN A 61 -3.73 -7.87 14.07
N ILE A 62 -3.32 -6.91 13.25
CA ILE A 62 -3.83 -6.72 11.88
C ILE A 62 -3.58 -7.97 11.04
N LEU A 63 -2.35 -8.48 11.01
CA LEU A 63 -2.02 -9.66 10.21
C LEU A 63 -2.79 -10.91 10.67
N ASN A 64 -3.06 -11.05 11.97
CA ASN A 64 -3.94 -12.09 12.48
C ASN A 64 -5.39 -11.93 11.97
N GLU A 65 -5.91 -10.70 11.93
CA GLU A 65 -7.21 -10.39 11.35
C GLU A 65 -7.27 -10.63 9.83
N MET A 66 -6.17 -10.37 9.12
CA MET A 66 -6.02 -10.71 7.70
C MET A 66 -6.02 -12.22 7.47
N ALA A 67 -5.38 -13.00 8.36
CA ALA A 67 -5.39 -14.45 8.30
C ALA A 67 -6.81 -15.04 8.46
N LYS A 68 -7.58 -14.53 9.43
CA LYS A 68 -9.00 -14.92 9.62
C LYS A 68 -9.88 -14.66 8.39
N ARG A 69 -9.49 -13.70 7.55
CA ARG A 69 -10.19 -13.31 6.32
C ARG A 69 -9.68 -14.03 5.07
N ASN A 70 -8.76 -14.98 5.22
CA ASN A 70 -8.12 -15.69 4.10
C ASN A 70 -7.47 -14.75 3.08
N VAL A 71 -6.87 -13.67 3.59
CA VAL A 71 -5.98 -12.80 2.82
C VAL A 71 -4.63 -13.50 2.66
N GLN A 72 -4.09 -13.49 1.45
CA GLN A 72 -2.73 -13.91 1.12
C GLN A 72 -1.78 -12.78 1.52
N ALA A 73 -1.17 -12.94 2.68
CA ALA A 73 -0.22 -12.01 3.25
C ALA A 73 0.75 -12.77 4.14
N GLN A 74 1.86 -12.14 4.47
CA GLN A 74 2.79 -12.67 5.47
C GLN A 74 2.05 -12.99 6.78
N ARG A 75 2.35 -14.13 7.41
CA ARG A 75 1.75 -14.54 8.68
C ARG A 75 2.61 -14.05 9.84
N PRO A 76 2.01 -13.52 10.92
CA PRO A 76 2.75 -13.14 12.11
C PRO A 76 3.11 -14.42 12.87
N ILE A 77 4.41 -14.66 13.12
CA ILE A 77 4.90 -15.88 13.76
C ILE A 77 5.31 -15.60 15.20
N GLU A 78 6.18 -14.61 15.42
CA GLU A 78 6.75 -14.32 16.73
C GLU A 78 7.08 -12.83 16.85
N ILE A 79 6.84 -12.24 18.03
CA ILE A 79 7.27 -10.87 18.35
C ILE A 79 7.82 -10.85 19.77
N GLY A 80 8.90 -10.10 19.99
CA GLY A 80 9.53 -10.02 21.31
C GLY A 80 10.43 -8.81 21.49
N ILE A 81 11.02 -8.74 22.68
CA ILE A 81 11.95 -7.69 23.09
C ILE A 81 13.26 -8.35 23.46
N LEU A 82 14.38 -7.74 23.06
CA LEU A 82 15.71 -8.07 23.55
C LEU A 82 16.19 -6.91 24.43
N GLU A 83 15.92 -7.00 25.73
CA GLU A 83 16.15 -5.90 26.69
C GLU A 83 17.63 -5.45 26.71
N ASP A 84 18.55 -6.41 26.72
CA ASP A 84 20.00 -6.16 26.74
C ASP A 84 20.50 -5.38 25.51
N GLU A 85 19.78 -5.46 24.39
CA GLU A 85 20.11 -4.74 23.15
C GLU A 85 19.23 -3.50 22.93
N SER A 86 18.24 -3.26 23.80
CA SER A 86 17.25 -2.18 23.64
C SER A 86 16.55 -2.20 22.26
N VAL A 87 16.26 -3.40 21.76
CA VAL A 87 15.57 -3.62 20.49
C VAL A 87 14.33 -4.47 20.67
N CYS A 88 13.40 -4.37 19.73
CA CYS A 88 12.35 -5.35 19.54
C CYS A 88 12.50 -6.06 18.20
N TYR A 89 11.91 -7.25 18.10
CA TYR A 89 11.94 -8.05 16.87
C TYR A 89 10.57 -8.56 16.50
N SER A 90 10.41 -8.85 15.21
CA SER A 90 9.22 -9.44 14.62
C SER A 90 9.63 -10.49 13.60
N ILE A 91 9.02 -11.66 13.64
CA ILE A 91 9.18 -12.74 12.69
C ILE A 91 7.87 -12.97 11.96
N PHE A 92 7.95 -13.01 10.63
CA PHE A 92 6.84 -13.30 9.74
C PHE A 92 7.19 -14.49 8.85
N SER A 93 6.16 -15.19 8.34
CA SER A 93 6.37 -16.14 7.24
C SER A 93 6.93 -15.40 6.02
N TYR A 94 7.83 -16.05 5.28
CA TYR A 94 8.35 -15.47 4.04
C TYR A 94 7.42 -15.76 2.86
N LEU A 95 7.17 -14.75 2.02
CA LEU A 95 6.49 -14.94 0.74
C LEU A 95 7.55 -15.09 -0.35
N GLU A 96 7.60 -16.26 -1.00
CA GLU A 96 8.51 -16.50 -2.11
C GLU A 96 8.10 -15.66 -3.33
N GLY A 97 9.09 -15.07 -4.00
CA GLY A 97 8.86 -14.21 -5.15
C GLY A 97 9.62 -12.89 -5.05
N GLU A 98 9.20 -11.93 -5.86
CA GLU A 98 9.77 -10.57 -5.92
C GLU A 98 8.63 -9.56 -6.13
N ASP A 99 8.92 -8.28 -5.90
CA ASP A 99 7.95 -7.20 -6.09
C ASP A 99 7.35 -7.21 -7.50
N ALA A 100 6.03 -7.04 -7.55
CA ALA A 100 5.28 -6.88 -8.78
C ALA A 100 5.83 -5.72 -9.64
N LYS A 101 6.32 -4.64 -9.02
CA LYS A 101 6.93 -3.51 -9.75
C LYS A 101 8.06 -3.95 -10.68
N LYS A 102 8.86 -4.94 -10.27
CA LYS A 102 9.99 -5.45 -11.06
C LYS A 102 9.58 -6.50 -12.07
N LEU A 103 8.67 -7.40 -11.70
CA LEU A 103 8.34 -8.56 -12.53
C LEU A 103 7.18 -8.33 -13.50
N LEU A 104 6.22 -7.44 -13.20
CA LEU A 104 5.09 -7.18 -14.09
C LEU A 104 5.53 -6.81 -15.52
N PRO A 105 6.55 -5.95 -15.75
CA PRO A 105 7.03 -5.64 -17.10
C PRO A 105 7.53 -6.85 -17.90
N THR A 106 7.88 -7.96 -17.22
CA THR A 106 8.37 -9.20 -17.85
C THR A 106 7.25 -10.19 -18.16
N TYR A 107 6.06 -9.99 -17.60
CA TYR A 107 4.91 -10.85 -17.81
C TYR A 107 4.03 -10.36 -18.96
N SER A 108 3.27 -11.28 -19.53
CA SER A 108 2.27 -10.97 -20.56
C SER A 108 1.16 -10.08 -20.00
N PRO A 109 0.47 -9.27 -20.84
CA PRO A 109 -0.67 -8.47 -20.39
C PRO A 109 -1.76 -9.29 -19.69
N LYS A 110 -1.97 -10.54 -20.10
CA LYS A 110 -2.92 -11.46 -19.48
C LYS A 110 -2.50 -11.84 -18.06
N GLU A 111 -1.24 -12.22 -17.85
CA GLU A 111 -0.71 -12.53 -16.52
C GLU A 111 -0.77 -11.30 -15.61
N GLN A 112 -0.38 -10.12 -16.12
CA GLN A 112 -0.48 -8.87 -15.35
C GLN A 112 -1.93 -8.60 -14.90
N TYR A 113 -2.90 -8.80 -15.79
CA TYR A 113 -4.33 -8.66 -15.48
C TYR A 113 -4.80 -9.69 -14.45
N GLU A 114 -4.42 -10.96 -14.58
CA GLU A 114 -4.77 -12.04 -13.65
C GLU A 114 -4.18 -11.80 -12.24
N ILE A 115 -2.93 -11.33 -12.17
CA ILE A 115 -2.30 -10.88 -10.91
C ILE A 115 -3.12 -9.73 -10.30
N GLY A 116 -3.54 -8.77 -11.12
CA GLY A 116 -4.42 -7.67 -10.71
C GLY A 116 -5.72 -8.20 -10.11
N ILE A 117 -6.41 -9.11 -10.80
CA ILE A 117 -7.66 -9.73 -10.33
C ILE A 117 -7.50 -10.33 -8.93
N GLU A 118 -6.46 -11.14 -8.71
CA GLU A 118 -6.24 -11.79 -7.41
C GLU A 118 -5.86 -10.77 -6.31
N ALA A 119 -5.01 -9.80 -6.62
CA ALA A 119 -4.68 -8.72 -5.68
C ALA A 119 -5.93 -7.89 -5.30
N GLY A 120 -6.81 -7.60 -6.27
CA GLY A 120 -8.07 -6.90 -6.05
C GLY A 120 -9.04 -7.68 -5.15
N LYS A 121 -9.17 -8.99 -5.36
CA LYS A 121 -9.98 -9.88 -4.50
C LYS A 121 -9.46 -9.89 -3.07
N ASP A 122 -8.14 -9.94 -2.89
CA ASP A 122 -7.54 -9.91 -1.56
C ASP A 122 -7.73 -8.56 -0.87
N LEU A 123 -7.59 -7.45 -1.60
CA LEU A 123 -7.90 -6.12 -1.08
C LEU A 123 -9.38 -6.01 -0.63
N ALA A 124 -10.31 -6.61 -1.38
CA ALA A 124 -11.72 -6.68 -0.99
C ALA A 124 -11.93 -7.43 0.33
N LYS A 125 -11.19 -8.52 0.56
CA LYS A 125 -11.21 -9.25 1.84
C LYS A 125 -10.65 -8.38 2.97
N MET A 126 -9.54 -7.67 2.77
CA MET A 126 -8.95 -6.77 3.78
C MET A 126 -9.96 -5.72 4.24
N HIS A 127 -10.66 -5.11 3.29
CA HIS A 127 -11.64 -4.05 3.51
C HIS A 127 -12.92 -4.50 4.23
N THR A 128 -13.08 -5.79 4.51
CA THR A 128 -14.16 -6.28 5.39
C THR A 128 -13.89 -6.01 6.87
N TYR A 129 -12.64 -5.74 7.26
CA TYR A 129 -12.29 -5.47 8.66
C TYR A 129 -12.82 -4.08 9.09
N GLU A 130 -13.78 -4.05 10.01
CA GLU A 130 -14.34 -2.80 10.52
C GLU A 130 -13.36 -2.09 11.45
N ALA A 131 -13.35 -0.75 11.39
CA ALA A 131 -12.60 0.05 12.33
C ALA A 131 -13.12 -0.10 13.77
N PRO A 132 -12.25 0.06 14.78
CA PRO A 132 -12.67 0.25 16.16
C PRO A 132 -13.71 1.37 16.30
N LYS A 133 -14.65 1.21 17.25
CA LYS A 133 -15.82 2.12 17.41
C LYS A 133 -15.44 3.55 17.82
N ASP A 134 -14.26 3.74 18.37
CA ASP A 134 -13.69 5.02 18.79
C ASP A 134 -13.05 5.81 17.64
N ILE A 135 -12.91 5.20 16.45
CA ILE A 135 -12.42 5.90 15.26
C ILE A 135 -13.50 6.85 14.73
N LEU A 136 -13.14 8.14 14.68
CA LEU A 136 -13.99 9.21 14.13
C LEU A 136 -14.41 8.92 12.68
N PRO A 137 -15.59 9.41 12.24
CA PRO A 137 -16.04 9.27 10.86
C PRO A 137 -14.98 9.67 9.84
N TRP A 138 -14.87 8.89 8.75
CA TRP A 138 -13.86 9.12 7.72
C TRP A 138 -13.85 10.54 7.16
N TYR A 139 -15.04 11.09 6.83
CA TYR A 139 -15.19 12.43 6.27
C TYR A 139 -14.42 13.49 7.08
N GLU A 140 -14.62 13.54 8.40
CA GLU A 140 -13.98 14.54 9.27
C GLU A 140 -12.45 14.41 9.25
N ARG A 141 -11.93 13.18 9.28
CA ARG A 141 -10.49 12.94 9.28
C ARG A 141 -9.87 13.22 7.93
N ALA A 142 -10.48 12.73 6.85
CA ALA A 142 -10.02 12.91 5.48
C ALA A 142 -10.00 14.39 5.09
N MET A 143 -11.08 15.12 5.35
CA MET A 143 -11.16 16.55 5.01
C MET A 143 -10.20 17.39 5.84
N LYS A 144 -10.05 17.10 7.14
CA LYS A 144 -9.05 17.78 7.98
C LYS A 144 -7.62 17.53 7.49
N LYS A 145 -7.31 16.30 7.06
CA LYS A 145 -6.01 15.93 6.47
C LYS A 145 -5.81 16.67 5.14
N HIS A 146 -6.82 16.68 4.28
CA HIS A 146 -6.78 17.34 2.98
C HIS A 146 -6.56 18.87 3.11
N GLN A 147 -7.33 19.54 3.97
CA GLN A 147 -7.20 20.99 4.20
C GLN A 147 -5.79 21.38 4.65
N LYS A 148 -5.20 20.63 5.59
CA LYS A 148 -3.81 20.85 6.02
C LYS A 148 -2.80 20.72 4.87
N TYR A 149 -3.02 19.76 3.97
CA TYR A 149 -2.16 19.59 2.79
C TYR A 149 -2.34 20.71 1.78
N VAL A 150 -3.58 21.16 1.54
CA VAL A 150 -3.86 22.30 0.65
C VAL A 150 -3.24 23.60 1.20
N GLU A 151 -3.37 23.86 2.50
CA GLU A 151 -2.73 25.02 3.16
C GLU A 151 -1.21 24.98 3.00
N ALA A 152 -0.59 23.83 3.29
CA ALA A 152 0.85 23.67 3.13
C ALA A 152 1.29 23.83 1.66
N TYR A 153 0.53 23.26 0.73
CA TYR A 153 0.77 23.36 -0.71
C TYR A 153 0.75 24.81 -1.18
N LYS A 154 -0.23 25.61 -0.76
CA LYS A 154 -0.34 27.04 -1.11
C LYS A 154 0.90 27.86 -0.76
N THR A 155 1.68 27.41 0.22
CA THR A 155 2.91 28.09 0.67
C THR A 155 4.20 27.38 0.29
N CYS A 156 4.16 26.24 -0.41
CA CYS A 156 5.34 25.38 -0.62
C CYS A 156 6.24 25.80 -1.79
N GLY A 157 5.81 26.77 -2.61
CA GLY A 157 6.58 27.28 -3.76
C GLY A 157 6.47 26.44 -5.04
N ILE A 158 5.76 25.31 -5.01
CA ILE A 158 5.44 24.49 -6.18
C ILE A 158 4.04 24.81 -6.69
N LYS A 159 3.87 24.90 -8.00
CA LYS A 159 2.58 25.16 -8.65
C LYS A 159 2.23 24.03 -9.62
N ILE A 160 1.21 23.26 -9.27
CA ILE A 160 0.58 22.29 -10.16
C ILE A 160 -0.28 23.05 -11.18
N LYS A 161 -0.22 22.62 -12.44
CA LYS A 161 -1.03 23.18 -13.52
C LYS A 161 -2.52 22.97 -13.19
N ASN A 162 -3.33 24.01 -13.37
CA ASN A 162 -4.77 23.97 -13.14
C ASN A 162 -5.19 23.59 -11.70
N ASP A 163 -4.32 23.74 -10.70
CA ASP A 163 -4.63 23.39 -9.32
C ASP A 163 -5.94 24.01 -8.77
N ASP A 164 -6.26 25.24 -9.15
CA ASP A 164 -7.53 25.88 -8.78
C ASP A 164 -8.77 25.11 -9.30
N LYS A 165 -8.67 24.48 -10.48
CA LYS A 165 -9.74 23.61 -11.00
C LYS A 165 -9.87 22.33 -10.19
N ILE A 166 -8.75 21.76 -9.76
CA ILE A 166 -8.72 20.54 -8.95
C ILE A 166 -9.32 20.83 -7.57
N ILE A 167 -8.93 21.93 -6.92
CA ILE A 167 -9.51 22.38 -5.65
C ILE A 167 -11.01 22.55 -5.80
N LYS A 168 -11.46 23.27 -6.83
CA LYS A 168 -12.88 23.47 -7.10
C LYS A 168 -13.63 22.14 -7.30
N PHE A 169 -13.05 21.22 -8.06
CA PHE A 169 -13.64 19.89 -8.26
C PHE A 169 -13.80 19.13 -6.94
N ILE A 170 -12.80 19.18 -6.06
CA ILE A 170 -12.88 18.54 -4.73
C ILE A 170 -13.96 19.21 -3.89
N ASP A 171 -13.98 20.55 -3.81
CA ASP A 171 -14.97 21.30 -3.02
C ASP A 171 -16.42 21.01 -3.49
N GLU A 172 -16.64 20.86 -4.79
CA GLU A 172 -17.96 20.52 -5.37
C GLU A 172 -18.38 19.06 -5.12
N ASN A 173 -17.45 18.18 -4.74
CA ASN A 173 -17.69 16.74 -4.62
C ASN A 173 -17.34 16.15 -3.25
N GLU A 174 -16.79 16.92 -2.30
CA GLU A 174 -16.41 16.40 -0.97
C GLU A 174 -17.61 15.83 -0.19
N MET A 175 -18.83 16.29 -0.49
CA MET A 175 -20.06 15.78 0.13
C MET A 175 -20.26 14.28 -0.07
N TYR A 176 -19.70 13.68 -1.13
CA TYR A 176 -19.81 12.24 -1.36
C TYR A 176 -18.99 11.40 -0.37
N LEU A 177 -18.04 12.02 0.34
CA LEU A 177 -17.28 11.35 1.41
C LEU A 177 -18.09 11.24 2.71
N GLN A 178 -19.24 11.90 2.81
CA GLN A 178 -20.12 11.79 3.98
C GLN A 178 -20.72 10.38 4.07
N ASN A 179 -20.83 9.87 5.30
CA ASN A 179 -21.39 8.55 5.60
C ASN A 179 -20.69 7.36 4.93
N ARG A 180 -19.48 7.56 4.39
CA ARG A 180 -18.63 6.46 3.93
C ARG A 180 -18.22 5.58 5.11
N PRO A 181 -18.06 4.25 4.90
CA PRO A 181 -17.74 3.35 5.98
C PRO A 181 -16.31 3.56 6.49
N ASN A 182 -16.07 3.26 7.77
CA ASN A 182 -14.73 3.15 8.33
C ASN A 182 -14.29 1.68 8.32
N ARG A 183 -13.42 1.32 7.39
CA ARG A 183 -12.85 -0.01 7.23
C ARG A 183 -11.32 0.06 7.25
N PHE A 184 -10.69 -1.09 7.43
CA PHE A 184 -9.25 -1.21 7.27
C PHE A 184 -8.84 -0.73 5.87
N GLN A 185 -7.84 0.14 5.81
CA GLN A 185 -7.14 0.56 4.62
C GLN A 185 -5.70 0.07 4.77
N HIS A 186 -5.17 -0.63 3.77
CA HIS A 186 -3.74 -0.93 3.77
C HIS A 186 -2.92 0.36 3.65
N ASP A 187 -3.47 1.39 3.00
CA ASP A 187 -2.91 2.74 2.75
C ASP A 187 -1.54 2.75 2.05
N ASP A 188 -1.04 1.56 1.66
CA ASP A 188 0.20 1.36 0.92
C ASP A 188 0.15 0.13 -0.01
N PHE A 189 -1.03 -0.17 -0.53
CA PHE A 189 -1.26 -1.28 -1.46
C PHE A 189 -0.80 -0.90 -2.89
N HIS A 190 0.52 -0.84 -3.09
CA HIS A 190 1.16 -0.58 -4.38
C HIS A 190 2.13 -1.70 -4.78
N LEU A 191 2.60 -1.68 -6.03
CA LEU A 191 3.35 -2.77 -6.65
C LEU A 191 4.68 -3.19 -5.98
N GLU A 192 5.22 -2.40 -5.06
CA GLU A 192 6.42 -2.81 -4.28
C GLU A 192 6.05 -3.63 -3.04
N ASN A 193 4.80 -3.53 -2.58
CA ASN A 193 4.24 -4.30 -1.47
C ASN A 193 3.39 -5.50 -1.94
N ILE A 194 3.42 -5.80 -3.24
CA ILE A 194 2.77 -6.96 -3.86
C ILE A 194 3.86 -7.93 -4.31
N ILE A 195 3.82 -9.17 -3.83
CA ILE A 195 4.75 -10.23 -4.20
C ILE A 195 4.12 -11.08 -5.28
N VAL A 196 4.91 -11.35 -6.33
CA VAL A 196 4.53 -12.21 -7.45
C VAL A 196 5.63 -13.24 -7.73
N GLN A 197 5.22 -14.38 -8.26
CA GLN A 197 6.11 -15.46 -8.68
C GLN A 197 5.46 -16.22 -9.84
N ASP A 198 6.24 -16.57 -10.85
CA ASP A 198 5.80 -17.39 -12.00
C ASP A 198 4.47 -16.92 -12.63
N GLY A 199 4.32 -15.61 -12.81
CA GLY A 199 3.13 -15.01 -13.41
C GLY A 199 1.89 -14.98 -12.50
N LYS A 200 2.05 -15.24 -11.19
CA LYS A 200 0.95 -15.32 -10.22
C LYS A 200 1.14 -14.39 -9.03
N TYR A 201 0.02 -13.93 -8.50
CA TYR A 201 -0.05 -13.24 -7.21
C TYR A 201 0.29 -14.22 -6.08
N VAL A 202 1.18 -13.81 -5.18
CA VAL A 202 1.58 -14.59 -4.00
C VAL A 202 1.02 -13.99 -2.71
N GLY A 203 0.97 -12.66 -2.62
CA GLY A 203 0.42 -11.98 -1.45
C GLY A 203 0.88 -10.54 -1.31
N ALA A 204 0.33 -9.86 -0.30
CA ALA A 204 0.73 -8.52 0.11
C ALA A 204 1.65 -8.53 1.34
N VAL A 205 2.47 -7.50 1.47
CA VAL A 205 3.39 -7.27 2.59
C VAL A 205 3.28 -5.83 3.10
N ASP A 206 3.94 -5.54 4.22
CA ASP A 206 4.07 -4.20 4.82
C ASP A 206 2.76 -3.54 5.31
N PHE A 207 2.16 -4.15 6.34
CA PHE A 207 0.89 -3.70 6.93
C PHE A 207 1.07 -2.61 8.00
N ASN A 208 2.28 -2.05 8.14
CA ASN A 208 2.60 -1.11 9.21
C ASN A 208 2.13 0.33 8.93
N GLY A 209 1.80 0.63 7.66
CA GLY A 209 1.35 1.95 7.19
C GLY A 209 -0.17 2.12 7.14
N TYR A 210 -0.93 1.15 7.65
CA TYR A 210 -2.38 1.12 7.57
C TYR A 210 -3.08 2.37 8.16
N ASP A 211 -4.31 2.61 7.71
CA ASP A 211 -5.25 3.55 8.33
C ASP A 211 -6.63 2.88 8.43
N TRP A 212 -7.57 3.61 9.00
CA TRP A 212 -8.99 3.31 8.96
C TRP A 212 -9.67 4.33 8.07
N GLY A 213 -10.68 3.96 7.29
CA GLY A 213 -11.41 4.94 6.48
C GLY A 213 -12.22 4.31 5.38
N ASP A 214 -12.60 5.11 4.38
CA ASP A 214 -13.29 4.59 3.20
C ASP A 214 -12.35 3.67 2.42
N PRO A 215 -12.68 2.37 2.26
CA PRO A 215 -11.83 1.43 1.55
C PRO A 215 -11.50 1.84 0.10
N LEU A 216 -12.30 2.71 -0.52
CA LEU A 216 -12.01 3.20 -1.87
C LEU A 216 -10.79 4.14 -1.95
N HIS A 217 -10.32 4.68 -0.82
CA HIS A 217 -9.11 5.51 -0.78
C HIS A 217 -7.85 4.72 -1.18
N ASP A 218 -7.74 3.42 -0.87
CA ASP A 218 -6.56 2.61 -1.23
C ASP A 218 -6.30 2.59 -2.75
N PHE A 219 -7.34 2.80 -3.57
CA PHE A 219 -7.21 2.83 -5.02
C PHE A 219 -6.42 4.04 -5.54
N VAL A 220 -6.18 5.09 -4.73
CA VAL A 220 -5.29 6.20 -5.15
C VAL A 220 -3.87 5.70 -5.48
N LYS A 221 -3.45 4.56 -4.90
CA LYS A 221 -2.17 3.92 -5.21
C LYS A 221 -2.09 3.44 -6.66
N ILE A 222 -3.22 3.13 -7.31
CA ILE A 222 -3.26 2.84 -8.74
C ILE A 222 -2.83 4.06 -9.55
N ALA A 223 -3.47 5.20 -9.30
CA ALA A 223 -3.19 6.45 -9.99
C ALA A 223 -1.72 6.86 -9.84
N LEU A 224 -1.19 6.75 -8.63
CA LEU A 224 0.14 7.28 -8.29
C LEU A 224 1.30 6.31 -8.59
N PHE A 225 1.07 4.99 -8.54
CA PHE A 225 2.17 4.03 -8.48
C PHE A 225 1.99 2.76 -9.31
N ALA A 226 0.78 2.41 -9.79
CA ALA A 226 0.58 1.16 -10.53
C ALA A 226 0.32 1.37 -12.02
N ARG A 227 -0.52 2.35 -12.38
CA ARG A 227 -1.00 2.54 -13.76
C ARG A 227 0.11 2.86 -14.76
N ASP A 228 1.19 3.49 -14.30
CA ASP A 228 2.32 3.84 -15.16
C ASP A 228 3.16 2.62 -15.52
N ILE A 229 3.20 1.62 -14.65
CA ILE A 229 3.92 0.37 -14.86
C ILE A 229 3.05 -0.64 -15.63
N SER A 230 1.78 -0.78 -15.24
CA SER A 230 0.89 -1.77 -15.83
C SER A 230 -0.58 -1.35 -15.76
N ILE A 231 -1.09 -0.93 -16.92
CA ILE A 231 -2.53 -0.74 -17.15
C ILE A 231 -3.28 -2.07 -16.99
N PRO A 232 -2.83 -3.23 -17.52
CA PRO A 232 -3.54 -4.50 -17.34
C PRO A 232 -3.72 -4.89 -15.87
N TYR A 233 -2.67 -4.79 -15.04
CA TYR A 233 -2.76 -5.02 -13.60
C TYR A 233 -3.76 -4.06 -12.95
N SER A 234 -3.69 -2.77 -13.29
CA SER A 234 -4.54 -1.73 -12.69
C SER A 234 -6.03 -1.96 -12.97
N ILE A 235 -6.37 -2.38 -14.20
CA ILE A 235 -7.74 -2.76 -14.57
C ILE A 235 -8.14 -4.03 -13.82
N GLY A 236 -7.28 -5.07 -13.80
CA GLY A 236 -7.53 -6.31 -13.09
C GLY A 236 -7.75 -6.09 -11.59
N GLN A 237 -6.99 -5.21 -10.94
CA GLN A 237 -7.15 -4.89 -9.53
C GLN A 237 -8.53 -4.31 -9.22
N ILE A 238 -9.01 -3.36 -10.04
CA ILE A 238 -10.34 -2.77 -9.87
C ILE A 238 -11.44 -3.81 -10.15
N GLU A 239 -11.35 -4.54 -11.27
CA GLU A 239 -12.36 -5.55 -11.62
C GLU A 239 -12.40 -6.71 -10.62
N GLY A 240 -11.25 -7.16 -10.14
CA GLY A 240 -11.14 -8.22 -9.13
C GLY A 240 -11.76 -7.82 -7.80
N TYR A 241 -11.55 -6.57 -7.38
CA TYR A 241 -12.14 -6.02 -6.16
C TYR A 241 -13.67 -6.00 -6.20
N PHE A 242 -14.24 -5.57 -7.33
CA PHE A 242 -15.68 -5.45 -7.52
C PHE A 242 -16.34 -6.71 -8.10
N ASN A 243 -15.57 -7.80 -8.25
CA ASN A 243 -16.02 -9.02 -8.92
C ASN A 243 -16.68 -8.74 -10.29
N GLY A 244 -16.07 -7.84 -11.07
CA GLY A 244 -16.49 -7.42 -12.41
C GLY A 244 -17.59 -6.36 -12.48
N ILE A 245 -18.30 -6.05 -11.38
CA ILE A 245 -19.42 -5.10 -11.40
C ILE A 245 -19.02 -3.83 -10.64
N ILE A 246 -18.40 -2.89 -11.35
CA ILE A 246 -17.89 -1.63 -10.78
C ILE A 246 -19.04 -0.63 -10.63
N PRO A 247 -19.39 -0.18 -9.40
CA PRO A 247 -20.43 0.83 -9.19
C PRO A 247 -20.03 2.18 -9.80
N GLU A 248 -20.97 2.94 -10.35
CA GLU A 248 -20.66 4.30 -10.87
C GLU A 248 -20.12 5.24 -9.78
N GLU A 249 -20.59 5.07 -8.54
CA GLU A 249 -20.14 5.85 -7.38
C GLU A 249 -18.63 5.67 -7.14
N PHE A 250 -18.06 4.50 -7.47
CA PHE A 250 -16.63 4.25 -7.32
C PHE A 250 -15.80 5.29 -8.07
N TRP A 251 -16.12 5.55 -9.34
CA TRP A 251 -15.35 6.49 -10.16
C TRP A 251 -15.42 7.92 -9.64
N LYS A 252 -16.55 8.30 -9.05
CA LYS A 252 -16.69 9.61 -8.43
C LYS A 252 -15.79 9.75 -7.20
N LEU A 253 -15.86 8.81 -6.27
CA LEU A 253 -15.04 8.81 -5.05
C LEU A 253 -13.56 8.66 -5.37
N TYR A 254 -13.22 7.76 -6.29
CA TYR A 254 -11.86 7.58 -6.80
C TYR A 254 -11.30 8.90 -7.34
N ALA A 255 -12.02 9.61 -8.21
CA ALA A 255 -11.57 10.90 -8.73
C ALA A 255 -11.37 11.95 -7.62
N VAL A 256 -12.28 12.03 -6.64
CA VAL A 256 -12.12 12.95 -5.49
C VAL A 256 -10.86 12.60 -4.70
N TYR A 257 -10.67 11.34 -4.32
CA TYR A 257 -9.48 10.93 -3.57
C TYR A 257 -8.19 11.15 -4.36
N VAL A 258 -8.16 10.83 -5.65
CA VAL A 258 -7.01 11.09 -6.52
C VAL A 258 -6.73 12.60 -6.63
N GLY A 259 -7.76 13.45 -6.72
CA GLY A 259 -7.60 14.90 -6.65
C GLY A 259 -6.97 15.36 -5.35
N MET A 260 -7.42 14.81 -4.22
CA MET A 260 -6.83 15.12 -2.91
C MET A 260 -5.35 14.72 -2.81
N THR A 261 -4.96 13.60 -3.44
CA THR A 261 -3.57 13.11 -3.37
C THR A 261 -2.59 13.95 -4.19
N VAL A 262 -3.05 14.73 -5.17
CA VAL A 262 -2.20 15.68 -5.91
C VAL A 262 -1.46 16.61 -4.95
N PHE A 263 -2.19 17.22 -4.02
CA PHE A 263 -1.63 18.18 -3.07
C PHE A 263 -0.80 17.50 -1.99
N SER A 264 -1.28 16.38 -1.43
CA SER A 264 -0.55 15.68 -0.39
C SER A 264 0.77 15.11 -0.89
N SER A 265 0.83 14.65 -2.15
CA SER A 265 2.04 14.10 -2.75
C SER A 265 3.15 15.14 -2.87
N VAL A 266 2.83 16.35 -3.37
CA VAL A 266 3.80 17.46 -3.45
C VAL A 266 4.37 17.79 -2.07
N VAL A 267 3.48 18.02 -1.10
CA VAL A 267 3.89 18.43 0.26
C VAL A 267 4.67 17.33 0.97
N TRP A 268 4.25 16.07 0.83
CA TRP A 268 4.96 14.94 1.42
C TRP A 268 6.35 14.79 0.80
N THR A 269 6.48 14.85 -0.53
CA THR A 269 7.77 14.71 -1.21
C THR A 269 8.75 15.80 -0.78
N LEU A 270 8.30 17.06 -0.69
CA LEU A 270 9.13 18.17 -0.20
C LEU A 270 9.62 18.00 1.25
N ARG A 271 8.88 17.26 2.08
CA ARG A 271 9.23 17.05 3.50
C ARG A 271 10.09 15.81 3.72
N ALA A 272 9.75 14.71 3.04
CA ALA A 272 10.29 13.39 3.33
C ALA A 272 11.32 12.92 2.30
N ALA A 273 11.15 13.28 1.03
CA ALA A 273 12.01 12.82 -0.05
C ALA A 273 12.22 13.91 -1.14
N PRO A 274 12.85 15.06 -0.82
CA PRO A 274 12.94 16.18 -1.77
C PRO A 274 13.63 15.82 -3.09
N HIS A 275 14.53 14.83 -3.06
CA HIS A 275 15.23 14.30 -4.23
C HIS A 275 14.31 13.58 -5.23
N MET A 276 13.07 13.22 -4.82
CA MET A 276 12.05 12.57 -5.66
C MET A 276 11.02 13.56 -6.23
N LEU A 277 11.26 14.87 -6.12
CA LEU A 277 10.28 15.89 -6.52
C LEU A 277 9.94 15.81 -8.00
N ASP A 278 10.94 15.75 -8.87
CA ASP A 278 10.72 15.72 -10.32
C ASP A 278 9.91 14.49 -10.74
N ASP A 279 10.29 13.30 -10.26
CA ASP A 279 9.54 12.05 -10.47
C ASP A 279 8.09 12.14 -9.95
N THR A 280 7.87 12.87 -8.85
CA THR A 280 6.52 13.07 -8.30
C THR A 280 5.71 13.98 -9.21
N LEU A 281 6.29 15.07 -9.73
CA LEU A 281 5.61 16.01 -10.62
C LEU A 281 5.29 15.38 -11.98
N GLU A 282 6.16 14.52 -12.50
CA GLU A 282 5.90 13.75 -13.73
C GLU A 282 4.70 12.80 -13.52
N ARG A 283 4.70 12.03 -12.44
CA ARG A 283 3.56 11.15 -12.09
C ARG A 283 2.26 11.92 -11.92
N LEU A 284 2.29 13.08 -11.26
CA LEU A 284 1.09 13.92 -11.11
C LEU A 284 0.61 14.46 -12.46
N THR A 285 1.51 14.77 -13.39
CA THR A 285 1.13 15.20 -14.75
C THR A 285 0.34 14.11 -15.46
N ILE A 286 0.78 12.85 -15.38
CA ILE A 286 0.05 11.69 -15.93
C ILE A 286 -1.34 11.56 -15.30
N VAL A 287 -1.46 11.73 -13.99
CA VAL A 287 -2.76 11.70 -13.29
C VAL A 287 -3.71 12.78 -13.82
N LEU A 288 -3.22 14.00 -14.06
CA LEU A 288 -4.03 15.07 -14.62
C LEU A 288 -4.47 14.75 -16.05
N GLU A 289 -3.59 14.21 -16.88
CA GLU A 289 -3.93 13.81 -18.25
C GLU A 289 -4.96 12.67 -18.27
N ASP A 290 -4.79 11.68 -17.40
CA ASP A 290 -5.69 10.54 -17.28
C ASP A 290 -7.13 10.95 -16.97
N HIS A 291 -7.30 11.98 -16.14
CA HIS A 291 -8.59 12.54 -15.74
C HIS A 291 -9.00 13.78 -16.54
N LYS A 292 -8.21 14.18 -17.53
CA LYS A 292 -8.39 15.42 -18.31
C LYS A 292 -8.62 16.64 -17.38
N ASP A 293 -7.67 16.91 -16.49
CA ASP A 293 -7.76 17.94 -15.45
C ASP A 293 -9.04 17.81 -14.58
N PHE A 294 -9.46 16.57 -14.29
CA PHE A 294 -10.68 16.22 -13.56
C PHE A 294 -12.00 16.61 -14.25
N GLU A 295 -11.99 16.81 -15.57
CA GLU A 295 -13.21 16.83 -16.38
C GLU A 295 -13.84 15.44 -16.53
N LEU A 296 -13.05 14.37 -16.30
CA LEU A 296 -13.50 12.98 -16.35
C LEU A 296 -13.36 12.30 -14.97
N LEU A 297 -14.46 11.73 -14.48
CA LEU A 297 -14.45 10.91 -13.26
C LEU A 297 -13.73 9.58 -13.47
N LYS A 298 -13.99 8.95 -14.62
CA LYS A 298 -13.35 7.70 -15.03
C LYS A 298 -12.12 8.04 -15.89
N PRO A 299 -10.92 7.55 -15.54
CA PRO A 299 -9.72 7.89 -16.27
C PRO A 299 -9.67 7.22 -17.64
N ILE A 300 -9.03 7.85 -18.62
CA ILE A 300 -9.03 7.42 -20.03
C ILE A 300 -8.35 6.07 -20.27
N TRP A 301 -7.46 5.64 -19.37
CA TRP A 301 -6.76 4.35 -19.48
C TRP A 301 -7.63 3.15 -19.11
N PHE A 302 -8.74 3.35 -18.39
CA PHE A 302 -9.61 2.25 -17.99
C PHE A 302 -10.47 1.80 -19.18
N GLN A 303 -9.94 0.84 -19.94
CA GLN A 303 -10.51 0.28 -21.17
C GLN A 303 -10.43 -1.26 -21.12
N PRO A 304 -11.21 -1.92 -20.24
CA PRO A 304 -11.12 -3.37 -20.02
C PRO A 304 -11.36 -4.20 -21.28
N GLU A 305 -12.20 -3.71 -22.20
CA GLU A 305 -12.45 -4.33 -23.49
C GLU A 305 -11.19 -4.52 -24.34
N LYS A 306 -10.15 -3.69 -24.14
CA LYS A 306 -8.89 -3.78 -24.89
C LYS A 306 -7.92 -4.82 -24.33
N ILE A 307 -8.15 -5.33 -23.12
CA ILE A 307 -7.34 -6.42 -22.53
C ILE A 307 -7.71 -7.75 -23.18
N ASN A 308 -9.01 -8.02 -23.32
CA ASN A 308 -9.53 -9.28 -23.86
C ASN A 308 -9.32 -9.46 -25.38
N MET A 309 -8.78 -8.46 -26.07
CA MET A 309 -8.50 -8.49 -27.51
C MET A 309 -7.04 -8.84 -27.86
N LYS A 310 -6.18 -9.09 -26.86
CA LYS A 310 -4.76 -9.44 -27.02
C LYS A 310 -4.44 -10.78 -26.36
#